data_AF-A0AAE1NFP7-F1
#
_entry.id   AF-A0AAE1NFP7-F1
#
_cell.length_a   1.000
_cell.length_b   1.000
_cell.length_c   1.000
_cell.angle_alpha   90.00
_cell.angle_beta   90.00
_cell.angle_gamma   90.00
#
_symmetry.space_group_name_H-M   'P 1'
#
loop_
_entity.id
_entity.type
_entity.pdbx_description
1 polymer ?
#
loop_
_entity_poly.entity_id
_entity_poly.type
_entity_poly.pdbx_seq_one_letter_code
_entity_poly.pdbx_strand_id
1 'polypeptide(L)'
;MASGWFEWTLTLWYLPALNAWLLFCPWRLAHDWQMGSVPLLTSPTDPRNLASIVFYAALLLLLRAGCVTKGREGRALLLGLGLLVLPFLPATNLFFTVGFVVAERILYIPSLGYSVLLAVGLSRAGRLRAPGLLLLLIVFSCRSFQRNRDWQSRETLFLAGLRTLPHNAKMHYNYANLQKDLGNTELAKQHYQEAIRLWPGHSSAHNNLGTLIADVSQAEVHFRLALKAHPHHANAYFNLANLRKQQGRVGEAVALLEESLRHDATNRDAVSALAGLYGDDGRITDAENLHLTLLAARPSDPVVHNNYAAFLQKVGRREAALVHYEAALGLDPQHTVALVNTAALMTSLHHNTQAERLYKRALAVSWEAEVGESLGKLYLNTGRLEDAVAAFTTVLTHHPHRLSTRVCLVSTRQGNPHVCCVEVLIR
;
A
#
# COMPACT_ATOMS: atom_id res chain seq x y z
N MET A 1 12.26 -5.22 23.38
CA MET A 1 12.22 -6.00 24.62
C MET A 1 12.74 -7.37 24.27
N ALA A 2 13.90 -7.76 24.81
CA ALA A 2 14.45 -9.09 24.59
C ALA A 2 13.54 -10.07 25.36
N SER A 3 12.68 -10.79 24.65
CA SER A 3 12.10 -12.02 25.18
C SER A 3 13.25 -12.92 25.58
N GLY A 4 13.23 -13.45 26.80
CA GLY A 4 14.22 -14.43 27.19
C GLY A 4 14.19 -15.64 26.25
N TRP A 5 15.31 -16.33 26.18
CA TRP A 5 15.42 -17.58 25.40
C TRP A 5 14.33 -18.60 25.81
N PHE A 6 13.88 -18.53 27.06
CA PHE A 6 12.79 -19.33 27.61
C PHE A 6 11.42 -19.05 26.96
N GLU A 7 10.99 -17.80 26.90
CA GLU A 7 9.70 -17.42 26.33
C GLU A 7 9.66 -17.68 24.81
N TRP A 8 10.81 -17.46 24.16
CA TRP A 8 10.99 -17.78 22.76
C TRP A 8 10.86 -19.28 22.49
N THR A 9 11.54 -20.13 23.27
CA THR A 9 11.48 -21.59 23.09
C THR A 9 10.07 -22.13 23.34
N LEU A 10 9.40 -21.74 24.43
CA LEU A 10 8.02 -22.16 24.70
C LEU A 10 7.07 -21.79 23.55
N THR A 11 7.19 -20.56 23.06
CA THR A 11 6.36 -20.10 21.94
C THR A 11 6.66 -20.89 20.67
N LEU A 12 7.95 -21.18 20.39
CA LEU A 12 8.36 -21.99 19.24
C LEU A 12 7.71 -23.38 19.24
N TRP A 13 7.71 -24.06 20.39
CA TRP A 13 7.09 -25.37 20.55
C TRP A 13 5.56 -25.36 20.39
N TYR A 14 4.93 -24.24 20.71
CA TYR A 14 3.49 -24.05 20.58
C TYR A 14 3.02 -23.79 19.13
N LEU A 15 3.84 -23.15 18.30
CA LEU A 15 3.44 -22.75 16.94
C LEU A 15 2.98 -23.91 16.04
N PRO A 16 3.61 -25.10 16.06
CA PRO A 16 3.07 -26.27 15.34
C PRO A 16 1.69 -26.71 15.85
N ALA A 17 1.46 -26.68 17.16
CA ALA A 17 0.16 -27.01 17.75
C ALA A 17 -0.92 -26.01 17.35
N LEU A 18 -0.58 -24.71 17.31
CA LEU A 18 -1.46 -23.67 16.80
C LEU A 18 -1.79 -23.88 15.32
N ASN A 19 -0.80 -24.17 14.47
CA ASN A 19 -1.02 -24.43 13.05
C ASN A 19 -1.90 -25.67 12.83
N ALA A 20 -1.66 -26.75 13.57
CA ALA A 20 -2.51 -27.93 13.52
C ALA A 20 -3.94 -27.58 13.93
N TRP A 21 -4.13 -26.79 14.99
CA TRP A 21 -5.44 -26.30 15.39
C TRP A 21 -6.16 -25.53 14.29
N LEU A 22 -5.45 -24.72 13.49
CA LEU A 22 -6.05 -24.02 12.35
C LEU A 22 -6.53 -24.97 11.24
N LEU A 23 -5.89 -26.13 11.06
CA LEU A 23 -6.35 -27.19 10.14
C LEU A 23 -7.61 -27.90 10.68
N PHE A 24 -7.65 -28.17 11.99
CA PHE A 24 -8.81 -28.81 12.63
C PHE A 24 -10.02 -27.86 12.74
N CYS A 25 -9.77 -26.60 13.11
CA CYS A 25 -10.78 -25.60 13.39
C CYS A 25 -10.35 -24.25 12.79
N PRO A 26 -10.65 -23.99 11.49
CA PRO A 26 -10.31 -22.74 10.82
C PRO A 26 -11.27 -21.60 11.24
N TRP A 27 -11.39 -21.35 12.54
CA TRP A 27 -12.26 -20.30 13.09
C TRP A 27 -11.60 -18.94 13.13
N ARG A 28 -10.31 -18.90 13.44
CA ARG A 28 -9.53 -17.67 13.49
C ARG A 28 -8.51 -17.75 12.36
N LEU A 29 -8.90 -17.29 11.18
CA LEU A 29 -8.06 -17.25 10.00
C LEU A 29 -7.68 -15.79 9.70
N ALA A 30 -6.39 -15.50 9.60
CA ALA A 30 -5.88 -14.20 9.21
C ALA A 30 -4.91 -14.36 8.03
N HIS A 31 -5.03 -13.42 7.08
CA HIS A 31 -4.17 -13.39 5.89
C HIS A 31 -2.69 -13.14 6.23
N ASP A 32 -2.42 -12.56 7.41
CA ASP A 32 -1.07 -12.26 7.89
C ASP A 32 -1.01 -12.36 9.43
N TRP A 33 -0.11 -13.20 9.95
CA TRP A 33 0.12 -13.42 11.39
C TRP A 33 1.45 -12.84 11.88
N GLN A 34 1.97 -11.81 11.21
CA GLN A 34 3.20 -11.15 11.65
C GLN A 34 3.02 -10.25 12.89
N MET A 35 4.11 -9.66 13.38
CA MET A 35 4.11 -8.55 14.35
C MET A 35 3.33 -8.82 15.64
N GLY A 36 3.69 -9.88 16.37
CA GLY A 36 3.12 -10.17 17.69
C GLY A 36 1.69 -10.73 17.65
N SER A 37 1.23 -11.22 16.50
CA SER A 37 -0.10 -11.87 16.35
C SER A 37 -0.30 -13.06 17.29
N VAL A 38 0.77 -13.76 17.64
CA VAL A 38 0.78 -14.82 18.64
C VAL A 38 1.47 -14.27 19.89
N PRO A 39 0.75 -14.04 21.00
CA PRO A 39 1.36 -13.58 22.24
C PRO A 39 2.39 -14.60 22.74
N LEU A 40 3.54 -14.11 23.20
CA LEU A 40 4.58 -14.96 23.76
C LEU A 40 4.05 -15.75 24.97
N LEU A 41 4.53 -16.98 25.12
CA LEU A 41 4.29 -17.79 26.32
C LEU A 41 5.35 -17.39 27.35
N THR A 42 4.91 -16.77 28.44
CA THR A 42 5.80 -16.25 29.48
C THR A 42 5.95 -17.17 30.70
N SER A 43 5.09 -18.19 30.81
CA SER A 43 5.06 -19.13 31.94
C SER A 43 5.00 -20.58 31.46
N PRO A 44 5.67 -21.52 32.15
CA PRO A 44 5.48 -22.95 31.89
C PRO A 44 4.06 -23.43 32.23
N THR A 45 3.34 -22.73 33.12
CA THR A 45 1.97 -23.07 33.52
C THR A 45 0.89 -22.56 32.55
N ASP A 46 1.28 -21.88 31.47
CA ASP A 46 0.35 -21.42 30.46
C ASP A 46 -0.39 -22.62 29.82
N PRO A 47 -1.74 -22.62 29.76
CA PRO A 47 -2.51 -23.74 29.21
C PRO A 47 -2.18 -24.05 27.73
N ARG A 48 -1.59 -23.10 26.99
CA ARG A 48 -1.10 -23.33 25.63
C ARG A 48 0.05 -24.35 25.58
N ASN A 49 0.81 -24.51 26.66
CA ASN A 49 1.82 -25.57 26.76
C ASN A 49 1.18 -26.96 26.78
N LEU A 50 0.01 -27.11 27.42
CA LEU A 50 -0.73 -28.38 27.38
C LEU A 50 -1.16 -28.73 25.95
N ALA A 51 -1.62 -27.75 25.17
CA ALA A 51 -1.95 -27.97 23.77
C ALA A 51 -0.72 -28.46 22.96
N SER A 52 0.47 -27.93 23.27
CA SER A 52 1.73 -28.39 22.67
C SER A 52 2.03 -29.84 23.04
N ILE A 53 1.94 -30.18 24.33
CA ILE A 53 2.17 -31.56 24.81
C ILE A 53 1.21 -32.54 24.16
N VAL A 54 -0.09 -32.22 24.14
CA VAL A 54 -1.13 -33.06 23.50
C VAL A 54 -0.85 -33.23 22.01
N PHE A 55 -0.45 -32.15 21.32
CA PHE A 55 -0.12 -32.19 19.91
C PHE A 55 1.05 -33.15 19.61
N TYR A 56 2.19 -33.01 20.30
CA TYR A 56 3.34 -33.89 20.07
C TYR A 56 3.07 -35.33 20.51
N ALA A 57 2.32 -35.55 21.60
CA ALA A 57 1.90 -36.88 22.01
C ALA A 57 1.03 -37.54 20.93
N ALA A 58 0.05 -36.83 20.37
CA ALA A 58 -0.78 -37.33 19.27
C ALA A 58 0.07 -37.63 18.02
N LEU A 59 1.04 -36.76 17.69
CA LEU A 59 1.95 -36.98 16.56
C LEU A 59 2.78 -38.25 16.73
N LEU A 60 3.34 -38.48 17.93
CA LEU A 60 4.11 -39.68 18.26
C LEU A 60 3.25 -40.94 18.23
N LEU A 61 2.01 -40.88 18.73
CA LEU A 61 1.07 -42.00 18.68
C LEU A 61 0.69 -42.36 17.23
N LEU A 62 0.43 -41.35 16.38
CA LEU A 62 0.15 -41.57 14.97
C LEU A 62 1.36 -42.14 14.23
N LEU A 63 2.57 -41.65 14.54
CA LEU A 63 3.81 -42.18 13.96
C LEU A 63 4.01 -43.64 14.35
N ARG A 64 3.86 -43.97 15.64
CA ARG A 64 3.92 -45.35 16.14
C ARG A 64 2.85 -46.22 15.46
N ALA A 65 1.62 -45.73 15.35
CA ALA A 65 0.54 -46.45 14.67
C ALA A 65 0.87 -46.69 13.19
N GLY A 66 1.46 -45.72 12.50
CA GLY A 66 1.92 -45.86 11.12
C GLY A 66 3.01 -46.93 10.94
N CYS A 67 3.96 -47.01 11.89
CA CYS A 67 5.03 -48.01 11.86
C CYS A 67 4.57 -49.43 12.23
N VAL A 68 3.61 -49.56 13.16
CA VAL A 68 3.14 -50.87 13.65
C VAL A 68 2.05 -51.46 12.75
N THR A 69 1.19 -50.62 12.17
CA THR A 69 0.08 -51.08 11.31
C THR A 69 0.62 -51.55 9.97
N LYS A 70 0.43 -52.83 9.65
CA LYS A 70 0.86 -53.40 8.36
C LYS A 70 -0.12 -53.05 7.23
N GLY A 71 0.37 -53.07 6.00
CA GLY A 71 -0.45 -52.93 4.79
C GLY A 71 -0.71 -51.49 4.36
N ARG A 72 -1.82 -51.26 3.64
CA ARG A 72 -2.16 -49.96 3.03
C ARG A 72 -2.41 -48.86 4.07
N GLU A 73 -2.95 -49.23 5.22
CA GLU A 73 -3.33 -48.30 6.28
C GLU A 73 -2.12 -47.66 6.97
N GLY A 74 -1.10 -48.45 7.34
CA GLY A 74 0.14 -47.92 7.89
C GLY A 74 0.88 -47.00 6.91
N ARG A 75 0.93 -47.37 5.62
CA ARG A 75 1.49 -46.52 4.56
C ARG A 75 0.74 -45.20 4.42
N ALA A 76 -0.60 -45.22 4.49
CA ALA A 76 -1.43 -44.02 4.42
C ALA A 76 -1.19 -43.11 5.63
N LEU A 77 -1.04 -43.66 6.84
CA LEU A 77 -0.70 -42.89 8.04
C LEU A 77 0.67 -42.21 7.91
N LEU A 78 1.71 -42.96 7.48
CA LEU A 78 3.05 -42.42 7.29
C LEU A 78 3.09 -41.36 6.17
N LEU A 79 2.38 -41.57 5.06
CA LEU A 79 2.24 -40.59 4.00
C LEU A 79 1.53 -39.32 4.49
N GLY A 80 0.41 -39.47 5.20
CA GLY A 80 -0.35 -38.36 5.77
C GLY A 80 0.49 -37.54 6.74
N LEU A 81 1.24 -38.20 7.63
CA LEU A 81 2.18 -37.55 8.55
C LEU A 81 3.34 -36.86 7.81
N GLY A 82 3.90 -37.50 6.78
CA GLY A 82 4.97 -36.93 5.97
C GLY A 82 4.53 -35.64 5.28
N LEU A 83 3.35 -35.66 4.64
CA LEU A 83 2.75 -34.48 4.00
C LEU A 83 2.32 -33.39 5.01
N LEU A 84 1.97 -33.77 6.23
CA LEU A 84 1.62 -32.83 7.29
C LEU A 84 2.85 -32.11 7.86
N VAL A 85 3.94 -32.85 8.13
CA VAL A 85 5.09 -32.35 8.90
C VAL A 85 6.21 -31.82 8.01
N LEU A 86 6.62 -32.55 6.97
CA LEU A 86 7.83 -32.20 6.19
C LEU A 86 7.71 -30.85 5.48
N PRO A 87 6.59 -30.51 4.82
CA PRO A 87 6.43 -29.21 4.18
C PRO A 87 6.37 -28.04 5.17
N PHE A 88 6.06 -28.34 6.44
CA PHE A 88 5.99 -27.34 7.50
C PHE A 88 7.34 -27.07 8.16
N LEU A 89 8.30 -28.01 8.11
CA LEU A 89 9.63 -27.85 8.74
C LEU A 89 10.34 -26.52 8.39
N PRO A 90 10.36 -26.05 7.13
CA PRO A 90 10.92 -24.74 6.78
C PRO A 90 10.27 -23.56 7.53
N ALA A 91 8.98 -23.65 7.83
CA ALA A 91 8.22 -22.60 8.50
C ALA A 91 8.32 -22.65 10.04
N THR A 92 8.85 -23.73 10.61
CA THR A 92 8.94 -23.91 12.08
C THR A 92 9.96 -23.02 12.77
N ASN A 93 10.79 -22.28 12.02
CA ASN A 93 11.97 -21.58 12.54
C ASN A 93 13.02 -22.49 13.23
N LEU A 94 12.92 -23.82 13.07
CA LEU A 94 13.87 -24.76 13.66
C LEU A 94 15.26 -24.68 13.01
N PHE A 95 15.31 -24.48 11.68
CA PHE A 95 16.55 -24.45 10.91
C PHE A 95 16.96 -23.03 10.49
N PHE A 96 15.99 -22.18 10.19
CA PHE A 96 16.20 -20.80 9.76
C PHE A 96 15.01 -19.94 10.19
N THR A 97 15.28 -18.74 10.68
CA THR A 97 14.25 -17.82 11.13
C THR A 97 13.51 -17.23 9.93
N VAL A 98 12.31 -17.73 9.65
CA VAL A 98 11.36 -17.14 8.71
C VAL A 98 10.42 -16.21 9.48
N GLY A 99 10.21 -15.00 8.95
CA GLY A 99 9.32 -14.00 9.56
C GLY A 99 7.82 -14.32 9.49
N PHE A 100 7.41 -15.52 9.08
CA PHE A 100 6.01 -15.92 8.86
C PHE A 100 5.76 -17.34 9.37
N VAL A 101 5.75 -17.51 10.70
CA VAL A 101 5.64 -18.85 11.31
C VAL A 101 4.23 -19.46 11.20
N VAL A 102 3.23 -18.60 11.01
CA VAL A 102 1.85 -18.99 10.78
C VAL A 102 1.38 -18.20 9.55
N ALA A 103 0.96 -18.89 8.50
CA ALA A 103 0.32 -18.27 7.37
C ALA A 103 -0.56 -19.28 6.66
N GLU A 104 -1.73 -18.85 6.21
CA GLU A 104 -2.68 -19.71 5.50
C GLU A 104 -2.04 -20.38 4.27
N ARG A 105 -1.17 -19.66 3.55
CA ARG A 105 -0.44 -20.18 2.39
C ARG A 105 0.47 -21.38 2.70
N ILE A 106 0.89 -21.54 3.94
CA ILE A 106 1.77 -22.64 4.38
C ILE A 106 0.94 -23.90 4.63
N LEU A 107 -0.37 -23.78 4.84
CA LEU A 107 -1.26 -24.88 5.18
C LEU A 107 -1.70 -25.74 3.97
N TYR A 108 -1.38 -25.35 2.73
CA TYR A 108 -1.88 -26.05 1.54
C TYR A 108 -1.43 -27.51 1.48
N ILE A 109 -0.12 -27.80 1.48
CA ILE A 109 0.38 -29.19 1.47
C ILE A 109 0.06 -29.92 2.79
N PRO A 110 0.25 -29.30 3.97
CA PRO A 110 -0.19 -29.90 5.23
C PRO A 110 -1.66 -30.31 5.27
N SER A 111 -2.56 -29.56 4.58
CA SER A 111 -3.99 -29.90 4.50
C SER A 111 -4.26 -31.20 3.73
N LEU A 112 -3.41 -31.56 2.76
CA LEU A 112 -3.47 -32.84 2.06
C LEU A 112 -3.13 -33.98 3.04
N GLY A 113 -2.06 -33.81 3.82
CA GLY A 113 -1.67 -34.77 4.86
C GLY A 113 -2.78 -34.95 5.91
N TYR A 114 -3.34 -33.83 6.37
CA TYR A 114 -4.49 -33.82 7.27
C TYR A 114 -5.70 -34.58 6.70
N SER A 115 -6.02 -34.35 5.42
CA SER A 115 -7.15 -35.02 4.74
C SER A 115 -6.95 -36.54 4.65
N VAL A 116 -5.71 -37.00 4.40
CA VAL A 116 -5.37 -38.44 4.42
C VAL A 116 -5.56 -39.03 5.81
N LEU A 117 -5.06 -38.37 6.86
CA LEU A 117 -5.21 -38.84 8.24
C LEU A 117 -6.68 -38.87 8.68
N LEU A 118 -7.45 -37.86 8.31
CA LEU A 118 -8.89 -37.80 8.56
C LEU A 118 -9.64 -38.92 7.84
N ALA A 119 -9.29 -39.23 6.59
CA ALA A 119 -9.88 -40.33 5.84
C ALA A 119 -9.61 -41.70 6.49
N VAL A 120 -8.39 -41.92 7.00
CA VAL A 120 -8.03 -43.13 7.76
C VAL A 120 -8.77 -43.17 9.11
N GLY A 121 -8.96 -42.04 9.78
CA GLY A 121 -9.77 -41.97 11.01
C GLY A 121 -11.23 -42.33 10.75
N LEU A 122 -11.83 -41.73 9.72
CA LEU A 122 -13.23 -41.95 9.33
C LEU A 122 -13.49 -43.37 8.81
N SER A 123 -12.51 -44.04 8.20
CA SER A 123 -12.68 -45.44 7.78
C SER A 123 -12.87 -46.39 8.97
N ARG A 124 -12.36 -46.02 10.16
CA ARG A 124 -12.54 -46.76 11.41
C ARG A 124 -13.83 -46.38 12.16
N ALA A 125 -14.52 -45.31 11.76
CA ALA A 125 -15.70 -44.78 12.45
C ALA A 125 -17.02 -45.56 12.19
N GLY A 126 -16.96 -46.67 11.45
CA GLY A 126 -18.11 -47.56 11.23
C GLY A 126 -19.35 -46.83 10.72
N ARG A 127 -20.47 -46.95 11.46
CA ARG A 127 -21.78 -46.36 11.11
C ARG A 127 -21.82 -44.82 11.16
N LEU A 128 -20.88 -44.17 11.88
CA LEU A 128 -20.84 -42.71 12.01
C LEU A 128 -20.09 -42.01 10.86
N ARG A 129 -19.50 -42.78 9.94
CA ARG A 129 -18.70 -42.24 8.83
C ARG A 129 -19.48 -41.28 7.93
N ALA A 130 -20.64 -41.71 7.44
CA ALA A 130 -21.46 -40.92 6.51
C ALA A 130 -21.99 -39.61 7.15
N PRO A 131 -22.64 -39.63 8.33
CA PRO A 131 -23.10 -38.39 8.96
C PRO A 131 -21.95 -37.48 9.38
N GLY A 132 -20.82 -38.05 9.85
CA GLY A 132 -19.63 -37.27 10.18
C GLY A 132 -19.02 -36.55 8.98
N LEU A 133 -18.91 -37.24 7.84
CA LEU A 133 -18.40 -36.64 6.60
C LEU A 133 -19.36 -35.57 6.07
N LEU A 134 -20.68 -35.81 6.10
CA LEU A 134 -21.68 -34.82 5.70
C LEU A 134 -21.60 -33.56 6.58
N LEU A 135 -21.49 -33.72 7.90
CA LEU A 135 -21.34 -32.60 8.83
C LEU A 135 -20.08 -31.78 8.51
N LEU A 136 -18.93 -32.45 8.33
CA LEU A 136 -17.69 -31.76 8.00
C LEU A 136 -17.79 -31.02 6.66
N LEU A 137 -18.39 -31.64 5.63
CA LEU A 137 -18.61 -31.00 4.34
C LEU A 137 -19.49 -29.75 4.47
N ILE A 138 -20.59 -29.82 5.21
CA ILE A 138 -21.49 -28.67 5.42
C ILE A 138 -20.76 -27.54 6.16
N VAL A 139 -20.07 -27.87 7.27
CA VAL A 139 -19.35 -26.88 8.08
C VAL A 139 -18.23 -26.22 7.27
N PHE A 140 -17.37 -26.99 6.60
CA PHE A 140 -16.28 -26.43 5.81
C PHE A 140 -16.77 -25.70 4.55
N SER A 141 -17.85 -26.13 3.92
CA SER A 141 -18.45 -25.40 2.78
C SER A 141 -19.01 -24.06 3.23
N CYS A 142 -19.75 -24.03 4.34
CA CYS A 142 -20.28 -22.79 4.93
C CYS A 142 -19.13 -21.85 5.31
N ARG A 143 -18.07 -22.36 5.94
CA ARG A 143 -16.90 -21.56 6.29
C ARG A 143 -16.14 -21.04 5.08
N SER A 144 -15.99 -21.85 4.04
CA SER A 144 -15.37 -21.42 2.78
C SER A 144 -16.18 -20.30 2.13
N PHE A 145 -17.51 -20.44 2.11
CA PHE A 145 -18.40 -19.40 1.60
C PHE A 145 -18.30 -18.08 2.40
N GLN A 146 -18.28 -18.16 3.73
CA GLN A 146 -18.06 -16.98 4.58
C GLN A 146 -16.69 -16.36 4.33
N ARG A 147 -15.64 -17.18 4.24
CA ARG A 147 -14.26 -16.71 4.02
C ARG A 147 -14.11 -16.01 2.68
N ASN A 148 -14.81 -16.46 1.63
CA ASN A 148 -14.80 -15.79 0.32
C ASN A 148 -15.27 -14.33 0.41
N ARG A 149 -16.14 -13.97 1.38
CA ARG A 149 -16.56 -12.58 1.60
C ARG A 149 -15.43 -11.70 2.14
N ASP A 150 -14.57 -12.26 2.98
CA ASP A 150 -13.39 -11.53 3.50
C ASP A 150 -12.42 -11.17 2.38
N TRP A 151 -12.37 -11.94 1.29
CA TRP A 151 -11.47 -11.71 0.15
C TRP A 151 -12.08 -10.88 -0.99
N GLN A 152 -13.31 -10.40 -0.84
CA GLN A 152 -14.01 -9.64 -1.89
C GLN A 152 -13.35 -8.29 -2.19
N SER A 153 -12.84 -7.61 -1.17
CA SER A 153 -12.19 -6.31 -1.34
C SER A 153 -11.02 -6.16 -0.37
N ARG A 154 -10.15 -5.18 -0.65
CA ARG A 154 -9.06 -4.81 0.25
C ARG A 154 -9.59 -4.40 1.64
N GLU A 155 -10.75 -3.76 1.67
CA GLU A 155 -11.38 -3.32 2.92
C GLU A 155 -11.89 -4.48 3.77
N THR A 156 -12.67 -5.39 3.17
CA THR A 156 -13.21 -6.54 3.90
C THR A 156 -12.08 -7.44 4.41
N LEU A 157 -10.99 -7.55 3.65
CA LEU A 157 -9.80 -8.32 4.04
C LEU A 157 -9.11 -7.74 5.28
N PHE A 158 -8.88 -6.42 5.31
CA PHE A 158 -8.28 -5.76 6.47
C PHE A 158 -9.21 -5.77 7.69
N LEU A 159 -10.52 -5.58 7.51
CA LEU A 159 -11.50 -5.70 8.59
C LEU A 159 -11.53 -7.12 9.18
N ALA A 160 -11.50 -8.15 8.33
CA ALA A 160 -11.40 -9.54 8.79
C ALA A 160 -10.09 -9.80 9.56
N GLY A 161 -8.99 -9.20 9.10
CA GLY A 161 -7.70 -9.18 9.80
C GLY A 161 -7.82 -8.56 11.20
N LEU A 162 -8.41 -7.37 11.31
CA LEU A 162 -8.63 -6.67 12.58
C LEU A 162 -9.56 -7.42 13.53
N ARG A 163 -10.62 -8.07 13.03
CA ARG A 163 -11.49 -8.93 13.86
C ARG A 163 -10.72 -10.12 14.46
N THR A 164 -9.77 -10.66 13.70
CA THR A 164 -8.99 -11.84 14.11
C THR A 164 -7.81 -11.45 15.00
N LEU A 165 -7.18 -10.31 14.70
CA LEU A 165 -5.95 -9.82 15.31
C LEU A 165 -6.08 -8.33 15.70
N PRO A 166 -6.97 -7.98 16.66
CA PRO A 166 -7.26 -6.60 17.03
C PRO A 166 -6.11 -5.88 17.74
N HIS A 167 -5.05 -6.60 18.12
CA HIS A 167 -3.87 -6.03 18.78
C HIS A 167 -2.62 -6.09 17.90
N ASN A 168 -2.80 -6.23 16.59
CA ASN A 168 -1.71 -6.23 15.62
C ASN A 168 -1.52 -4.84 15.01
N ALA A 169 -0.39 -4.20 15.31
CA ALA A 169 -0.05 -2.87 14.81
C ALA A 169 -0.08 -2.78 13.26
N LYS A 170 0.39 -3.83 12.56
CA LYS A 170 0.42 -3.89 11.11
C LYS A 170 -0.99 -3.90 10.50
N MET A 171 -1.94 -4.57 11.14
CA MET A 171 -3.34 -4.59 10.69
C MET A 171 -3.96 -3.20 10.77
N HIS A 172 -3.75 -2.50 11.88
CA HIS A 172 -4.20 -1.11 12.03
C HIS A 172 -3.51 -0.19 11.02
N TYR A 173 -2.19 -0.31 10.83
CA TYR A 173 -1.44 0.47 9.83
C TYR A 173 -1.94 0.24 8.40
N ASN A 174 -2.16 -1.01 7.99
CA ASN A 174 -2.64 -1.34 6.65
C ASN A 174 -4.05 -0.82 6.40
N TYR A 175 -4.95 -0.95 7.39
CA TYR A 175 -6.29 -0.38 7.30
C TYR A 175 -6.24 1.15 7.26
N ALA A 176 -5.36 1.79 8.04
CA ALA A 176 -5.15 3.24 7.98
C ALA A 176 -4.68 3.73 6.61
N ASN A 177 -3.75 3.01 5.95
CA ASN A 177 -3.33 3.31 4.58
C ASN A 177 -4.52 3.25 3.62
N LEU A 178 -5.34 2.20 3.70
CA LEU A 178 -6.54 2.10 2.87
C LEU A 178 -7.52 3.25 3.12
N GLN A 179 -7.77 3.61 4.39
CA GLN A 179 -8.68 4.71 4.71
C GLN A 179 -8.12 6.05 4.24
N LYS A 180 -6.80 6.24 4.29
CA LYS A 180 -6.13 7.40 3.68
C LYS A 180 -6.36 7.44 2.17
N ASP A 181 -6.19 6.32 1.47
CA ASP A 181 -6.39 6.22 0.01
C ASP A 181 -7.86 6.50 -0.38
N LEU A 182 -8.82 6.11 0.48
CA LEU A 182 -10.25 6.39 0.30
C LEU A 182 -10.67 7.82 0.73
N GLY A 183 -9.74 8.63 1.23
CA GLY A 183 -10.02 10.01 1.68
C GLY A 183 -10.60 10.13 3.10
N ASN A 184 -10.81 9.01 3.80
CA ASN A 184 -11.32 8.95 5.17
C ASN A 184 -10.23 9.31 6.20
N THR A 185 -9.78 10.56 6.16
CA THR A 185 -8.60 11.05 6.88
C THR A 185 -8.66 10.86 8.39
N GLU A 186 -9.82 11.11 9.03
CA GLU A 186 -9.95 10.96 10.48
C GLU A 186 -9.89 9.49 10.93
N LEU A 187 -10.51 8.58 10.17
CA LEU A 187 -10.43 7.15 10.46
C LEU A 187 -9.00 6.63 10.25
N ALA A 188 -8.31 7.12 9.20
CA ALA A 188 -6.90 6.81 8.98
C ALA A 188 -6.03 7.24 10.17
N LYS A 189 -6.20 8.47 10.68
CA LYS A 189 -5.47 8.96 11.87
C LYS A 189 -5.69 8.06 13.08
N GLN A 190 -6.94 7.70 13.39
CA GLN A 190 -7.27 6.83 14.53
C GLN A 190 -6.53 5.49 14.45
N HIS A 191 -6.55 4.85 13.27
CA HIS A 191 -5.87 3.57 13.09
C HIS A 191 -4.33 3.70 13.07
N TYR A 192 -3.75 4.78 12.56
CA TYR A 192 -2.31 5.01 12.72
C TYR A 192 -1.93 5.20 14.19
N GLN A 193 -2.71 5.97 14.95
CA GLN A 193 -2.50 6.16 16.38
C GLN A 193 -2.56 4.83 17.13
N GLU A 194 -3.53 3.97 16.82
CA GLU A 194 -3.62 2.64 17.42
C GLU A 194 -2.44 1.73 17.02
N ALA A 195 -2.00 1.79 15.77
CA ALA A 195 -0.79 1.09 15.32
C ALA A 195 0.45 1.55 16.10
N ILE A 196 0.60 2.85 16.34
CA ILE A 196 1.69 3.45 17.13
C ILE A 196 1.55 3.07 18.62
N ARG A 197 0.33 3.03 19.16
CA ARG A 197 0.09 2.60 20.55
C ARG A 197 0.53 1.15 20.76
N LEU A 198 0.21 0.27 19.81
CA LEU A 198 0.58 -1.15 19.82
C LEU A 198 2.08 -1.35 19.55
N TRP A 199 2.68 -0.52 18.69
CA TRP A 199 4.11 -0.53 18.39
C TRP A 199 4.68 0.89 18.31
N PRO A 200 5.20 1.45 19.42
CA PRO A 200 5.70 2.83 19.46
C PRO A 200 6.89 3.12 18.53
N GLY A 201 7.58 2.08 18.05
CA GLY A 201 8.68 2.19 17.09
C GLY A 201 8.25 2.09 15.62
N HIS A 202 6.94 2.12 15.31
CA HIS A 202 6.46 1.95 13.95
C HIS A 202 6.76 3.20 13.09
N SER A 203 7.96 3.24 12.50
CA SER A 203 8.46 4.39 11.74
C SER A 203 7.52 4.82 10.61
N SER A 204 7.02 3.88 9.81
CA SER A 204 6.10 4.20 8.70
C SER A 204 4.73 4.70 9.17
N ALA A 205 4.22 4.24 10.31
CA ALA A 205 2.97 4.76 10.87
C ALA A 205 3.13 6.19 11.37
N HIS A 206 4.26 6.49 12.05
CA HIS A 206 4.62 7.86 12.41
C HIS A 206 4.75 8.77 11.19
N ASN A 207 5.48 8.33 10.15
CA ASN A 207 5.61 9.09 8.91
C ASN A 207 4.24 9.37 8.27
N ASN A 208 3.40 8.35 8.11
CA ASN A 208 2.11 8.53 7.44
C ASN A 208 1.13 9.35 8.27
N LEU A 209 1.11 9.18 9.60
CA LEU A 209 0.33 10.04 10.50
C LEU A 209 0.77 11.50 10.40
N GLY A 210 2.08 11.76 10.36
CA GLY A 210 2.64 13.10 10.17
C GLY A 210 2.10 13.79 8.92
N THR A 211 1.93 13.05 7.81
CA THR A 211 1.33 13.61 6.56
C THR A 211 -0.14 14.00 6.67
N LEU A 212 -0.85 13.53 7.69
CA LEU A 212 -2.28 13.82 7.89
C LEU A 212 -2.51 14.90 8.97
N ILE A 213 -1.48 15.30 9.69
CA ILE A 213 -1.57 16.30 10.75
C ILE A 213 -1.37 17.69 10.15
N ALA A 214 -2.35 18.56 10.35
CA ALA A 214 -2.31 19.95 9.87
C ALA A 214 -1.37 20.83 10.71
N ASP A 215 -1.24 20.55 12.01
CA ASP A 215 -0.32 21.27 12.87
C ASP A 215 1.14 20.91 12.55
N VAL A 216 1.86 21.89 12.03
CA VAL A 216 3.25 21.75 11.58
C VAL A 216 4.18 21.26 12.71
N SER A 217 3.97 21.72 13.94
CA SER A 217 4.82 21.32 15.07
C SER A 217 4.61 19.85 15.45
N GLN A 218 3.36 19.38 15.45
CA GLN A 218 3.03 18.00 15.72
C GLN A 218 3.45 17.05 14.59
N ALA A 219 3.28 17.46 13.34
CA ALA A 219 3.74 16.70 12.19
C ALA A 219 5.27 16.49 12.23
N GLU A 220 6.03 17.54 12.56
CA GLU A 220 7.48 17.47 12.73
C GLU A 220 7.91 16.47 13.81
N VAL A 221 7.21 16.43 14.95
CA VAL A 221 7.48 15.45 16.02
C VAL A 221 7.35 14.03 15.47
N HIS A 222 6.31 13.73 14.70
CA HIS A 222 6.12 12.40 14.13
C HIS A 222 7.17 12.03 13.08
N PHE A 223 7.59 12.95 12.20
CA PHE A 223 8.69 12.67 11.27
C PHE A 223 10.00 12.40 12.01
N ARG A 224 10.30 13.14 13.08
CA ARG A 224 11.48 12.88 13.93
C ARG A 224 11.39 11.55 14.67
N LEU A 225 10.22 11.17 15.16
CA LEU A 225 10.02 9.84 15.77
C LEU A 225 10.21 8.72 14.75
N ALA A 226 9.76 8.91 13.51
CA ALA A 226 10.00 7.96 12.42
C ALA A 226 11.50 7.78 12.15
N LEU A 227 12.26 8.88 12.09
CA LEU A 227 13.71 8.86 11.89
C LEU A 227 14.47 8.31 13.10
N LYS A 228 14.01 8.57 14.33
CA LYS A 228 14.58 7.98 15.54
C LYS A 228 14.43 6.46 15.56
N ALA A 229 13.27 5.96 15.13
CA ALA A 229 13.01 4.52 15.04
C ALA A 229 13.72 3.87 13.84
N HIS A 230 13.84 4.58 12.71
CA HIS A 230 14.51 4.10 11.52
C HIS A 230 15.30 5.25 10.84
N PRO A 231 16.61 5.39 11.14
CA PRO A 231 17.44 6.48 10.63
C PRO A 231 17.58 6.54 9.11
N HIS A 232 17.30 5.45 8.39
CA HIS A 232 17.39 5.35 6.93
C HIS A 232 16.03 5.55 6.23
N HIS A 233 15.02 6.11 6.91
CA HIS A 233 13.68 6.26 6.36
C HIS A 233 13.59 7.44 5.38
N ALA A 234 13.94 7.22 4.10
CA ALA A 234 13.96 8.24 3.05
C ALA A 234 12.70 9.12 3.02
N ASN A 235 11.50 8.52 3.01
CA ASN A 235 10.23 9.27 2.97
C ASN A 235 10.01 10.20 4.17
N ALA A 236 10.63 9.92 5.33
CA ALA A 236 10.51 10.76 6.51
C ALA A 236 11.41 12.01 6.39
N TYR A 237 12.60 11.86 5.78
CA TYR A 237 13.44 13.00 5.40
C TYR A 237 12.75 13.88 4.35
N PHE A 238 12.18 13.28 3.30
CA PHE A 238 11.41 13.99 2.28
C PHE A 238 10.25 14.80 2.88
N ASN A 239 9.43 14.17 3.74
CA ASN A 239 8.29 14.84 4.35
C ASN A 239 8.72 15.96 5.31
N LEU A 240 9.79 15.75 6.08
CA LEU A 240 10.37 16.78 6.93
C LEU A 240 10.94 17.94 6.09
N ALA A 241 11.53 17.66 4.93
CA ALA A 241 12.01 18.68 4.00
C ALA A 241 10.88 19.55 3.46
N ASN A 242 9.76 18.94 3.07
CA ASN A 242 8.56 19.67 2.63
C ASN A 242 8.04 20.60 3.72
N LEU A 243 8.07 20.15 4.98
CA LEU A 243 7.69 20.96 6.13
C LEU A 243 8.64 22.15 6.33
N ARG A 244 9.96 21.96 6.17
CA ARG A 244 10.94 23.05 6.21
C ARG A 244 10.77 24.05 5.08
N LYS A 245 10.47 23.55 3.87
CA LYS A 245 10.18 24.40 2.71
C LYS A 245 8.95 25.28 2.97
N GLN A 246 7.87 24.74 3.52
CA GLN A 246 6.67 25.50 3.87
C GLN A 246 6.94 26.59 4.92
N GLN A 247 7.90 26.37 5.82
CA GLN A 247 8.37 27.35 6.79
C GLN A 247 9.34 28.41 6.22
N GLY A 248 9.65 28.36 4.91
CA GLY A 248 10.63 29.24 4.27
C GLY A 248 12.10 28.86 4.54
N ARG A 249 12.35 27.74 5.22
CA ARG A 249 13.70 27.26 5.60
C ARG A 249 14.28 26.41 4.47
N VAL A 250 14.52 27.02 3.30
CA VAL A 250 14.90 26.33 2.06
C VAL A 250 16.22 25.57 2.18
N GLY A 251 17.25 26.15 2.82
CA GLY A 251 18.55 25.48 2.98
C GLY A 251 18.47 24.16 3.76
N GLU A 252 17.63 24.12 4.80
CA GLU A 252 17.38 22.88 5.54
C GLU A 252 16.56 21.86 4.73
N ALA A 253 15.61 22.34 3.92
CA ALA A 253 14.86 21.46 3.03
C ALA A 253 15.79 20.78 2.01
N VAL A 254 16.75 21.50 1.43
CA VAL A 254 17.77 20.95 0.53
C VAL A 254 18.58 19.86 1.22
N ALA A 255 19.14 20.14 2.40
CA ALA A 255 19.93 19.16 3.15
C ALA A 255 19.14 17.88 3.48
N LEU A 256 17.86 18.02 3.85
CA LEU A 256 16.99 16.88 4.14
C LEU A 256 16.61 16.10 2.88
N LEU A 257 16.41 16.75 1.73
CA LEU A 257 16.17 16.06 0.46
C LEU A 257 17.40 15.31 -0.01
N GLU A 258 18.59 15.88 0.17
CA GLU A 258 19.86 15.18 -0.10
C GLU A 258 20.02 13.95 0.81
N GLU A 259 19.67 14.02 2.10
CA GLU A 259 19.63 12.84 2.99
C GLU A 259 18.61 11.80 2.51
N SER A 260 17.42 12.24 2.10
CA SER A 260 16.40 11.36 1.54
C SER A 260 16.96 10.57 0.35
N LEU A 261 17.64 11.25 -0.58
CA LEU A 261 18.22 10.64 -1.77
C LEU A 261 19.48 9.81 -1.49
N ARG A 262 20.21 10.07 -0.39
CA ARG A 262 21.27 9.18 0.07
C ARG A 262 20.74 7.82 0.50
N HIS A 263 19.55 7.78 1.11
CA HIS A 263 18.92 6.52 1.54
C HIS A 263 18.08 5.86 0.45
N ASP A 264 17.48 6.64 -0.45
CA ASP A 264 16.80 6.15 -1.64
C ASP A 264 17.01 7.11 -2.81
N ALA A 265 18.06 6.84 -3.59
CA ALA A 265 18.38 7.61 -4.79
C ALA A 265 17.31 7.53 -5.88
N THR A 266 16.36 6.60 -5.74
CA THR A 266 15.28 6.39 -6.70
C THR A 266 13.97 7.09 -6.29
N ASN A 267 13.95 7.84 -5.19
CA ASN A 267 12.75 8.53 -4.75
C ASN A 267 12.39 9.69 -5.72
N ARG A 268 11.36 9.48 -6.55
CA ARG A 268 10.94 10.40 -7.61
C ARG A 268 10.48 11.74 -7.07
N ASP A 269 9.77 11.72 -5.94
CA ASP A 269 9.22 12.91 -5.32
C ASP A 269 10.32 13.76 -4.70
N ALA A 270 11.31 13.13 -4.05
CA ALA A 270 12.48 13.82 -3.51
C ALA A 270 13.37 14.40 -4.63
N VAL A 271 13.57 13.68 -5.74
CA VAL A 271 14.28 14.21 -6.93
C VAL A 271 13.55 15.42 -7.48
N SER A 272 12.24 15.32 -7.71
CA SER A 272 11.44 16.43 -8.24
C SER A 272 11.48 17.67 -7.32
N ALA A 273 11.36 17.47 -6.01
CA ALA A 273 11.43 18.54 -5.02
C ALA A 273 12.81 19.21 -5.00
N LEU A 274 13.90 18.42 -4.98
CA LEU A 274 15.26 18.95 -4.93
C LEU A 274 15.65 19.65 -6.24
N ALA A 275 15.36 19.02 -7.39
CA ALA A 275 15.59 19.62 -8.69
C ALA A 275 14.80 20.93 -8.87
N GLY A 276 13.57 20.99 -8.36
CA GLY A 276 12.79 22.23 -8.32
C GLY A 276 13.47 23.34 -7.53
N LEU A 277 14.02 23.04 -6.35
CA LEU A 277 14.75 24.00 -5.52
C LEU A 277 16.07 24.45 -6.17
N TYR A 278 16.84 23.52 -6.75
CA TYR A 278 18.04 23.87 -7.52
C TYR A 278 17.71 24.71 -8.76
N GLY A 279 16.58 24.44 -9.43
CA GLY A 279 16.09 25.26 -10.54
C GLY A 279 15.77 26.70 -10.11
N ASP A 280 15.10 26.87 -8.97
CA ASP A 280 14.77 28.18 -8.40
C ASP A 280 16.03 28.96 -7.97
N ASP A 281 17.08 28.25 -7.54
CA ASP A 281 18.40 28.79 -7.18
C ASP A 281 19.31 29.06 -8.40
N GLY A 282 18.84 28.73 -9.62
CA GLY A 282 19.61 28.89 -10.86
C GLY A 282 20.65 27.79 -11.12
N ARG A 283 20.73 26.77 -10.26
CA ARG A 283 21.58 25.58 -10.38
C ARG A 283 20.98 24.55 -11.35
N ILE A 284 20.75 24.98 -12.59
CA ILE A 284 20.03 24.19 -13.61
C ILE A 284 20.73 22.86 -13.91
N THR A 285 22.07 22.86 -14.01
CA THR A 285 22.85 21.66 -14.31
C THR A 285 22.75 20.61 -13.21
N ASP A 286 22.74 21.03 -11.94
CA ASP A 286 22.61 20.10 -10.81
C ASP A 286 21.21 19.47 -10.77
N ALA A 287 20.18 20.28 -11.02
CA ALA A 287 18.80 19.81 -11.13
C ALA A 287 18.63 18.80 -12.29
N GLU A 288 19.23 19.09 -13.45
CA GLU A 288 19.21 18.20 -14.61
C GLU A 288 19.93 16.87 -14.33
N ASN A 289 21.08 16.91 -13.67
CA ASN A 289 21.83 15.72 -13.28
C ASN A 289 21.02 14.78 -12.36
N LEU A 290 20.22 15.33 -11.44
CA LEU A 290 19.32 14.53 -10.59
C LEU A 290 18.28 13.77 -11.44
N HIS A 291 17.65 14.47 -12.39
CA HIS A 291 16.68 13.85 -13.28
C HIS A 291 17.29 12.79 -14.19
N LEU A 292 18.47 13.07 -14.77
CA LEU A 292 19.17 12.12 -15.63
C LEU A 292 19.60 10.87 -14.87
N THR A 293 20.08 11.02 -13.63
CA THR A 293 20.45 9.90 -12.76
C THR A 293 19.24 9.03 -12.44
N LEU A 294 18.10 9.64 -12.10
CA LEU A 294 16.85 8.92 -11.85
C LEU A 294 16.33 8.23 -13.11
N LEU A 295 16.43 8.88 -14.26
CA LEU A 295 16.03 8.32 -15.55
C LEU A 295 16.90 7.11 -15.93
N ALA A 296 18.21 7.17 -15.71
CA ALA A 296 19.10 6.04 -15.93
C ALA A 296 18.75 4.84 -15.02
N ALA A 297 18.33 5.10 -13.78
CA ALA A 297 17.88 4.05 -12.86
C ALA A 297 16.49 3.49 -13.21
N ARG A 298 15.61 4.31 -13.80
CA ARG A 298 14.23 3.95 -14.17
C ARG A 298 13.84 4.45 -15.56
N PRO A 299 14.38 3.84 -16.63
CA PRO A 299 14.17 4.31 -17.99
C PRO A 299 12.75 4.02 -18.53
N SER A 300 12.03 3.05 -17.96
CA SER A 300 10.69 2.64 -18.41
C SER A 300 9.56 3.22 -17.56
N ASP A 301 9.83 4.32 -16.87
CA ASP A 301 8.94 4.89 -15.87
C ASP A 301 8.32 6.20 -16.37
N PRO A 302 7.04 6.21 -16.75
CA PRO A 302 6.45 7.37 -17.40
C PRO A 302 6.37 8.59 -16.48
N VAL A 303 6.29 8.38 -15.16
CA VAL A 303 6.28 9.47 -14.17
C VAL A 303 7.64 10.18 -14.14
N VAL A 304 8.75 9.44 -14.27
CA VAL A 304 10.10 10.02 -14.29
C VAL A 304 10.29 10.88 -15.54
N HIS A 305 9.86 10.39 -16.70
CA HIS A 305 9.84 11.15 -17.94
C HIS A 305 8.99 12.43 -17.83
N ASN A 306 7.77 12.32 -17.31
CA ASN A 306 6.88 13.48 -17.11
C ASN A 306 7.50 14.53 -16.16
N ASN A 307 8.07 14.11 -15.04
CA ASN A 307 8.65 15.04 -14.07
C ASN A 307 9.88 15.75 -14.64
N TYR A 308 10.72 15.02 -15.40
CA TYR A 308 11.87 15.63 -16.06
C TYR A 308 11.43 16.61 -17.18
N ALA A 309 10.42 16.24 -17.96
CA ALA A 309 9.83 17.12 -18.96
C ALA A 309 9.26 18.41 -18.34
N ALA A 310 8.57 18.32 -17.21
CA ALA A 310 8.06 19.47 -16.48
C ALA A 310 9.18 20.41 -15.99
N PHE A 311 10.29 19.84 -15.50
CA PHE A 311 11.49 20.61 -15.17
C PHE A 311 12.08 21.31 -16.41
N LEU A 312 12.27 20.58 -17.52
CA LEU A 312 12.78 21.13 -18.78
C LEU A 312 11.90 22.27 -19.32
N GLN A 313 10.58 22.12 -19.24
CA GLN A 313 9.63 23.15 -19.62
C GLN A 313 9.77 24.41 -18.75
N LYS A 314 9.91 24.24 -17.42
CA LYS A 314 10.10 25.35 -16.47
C LYS A 314 11.38 26.15 -16.77
N VAL A 315 12.45 25.47 -17.16
CA VAL A 315 13.73 26.12 -17.53
C VAL A 315 13.78 26.58 -18.99
N GLY A 316 12.67 26.51 -19.73
CA GLY A 316 12.52 27.03 -21.09
C GLY A 316 12.99 26.09 -22.20
N ARG A 317 13.44 24.87 -21.90
CA ARG A 317 13.90 23.85 -22.87
C ARG A 317 12.70 23.06 -23.44
N ARG A 318 11.83 23.77 -24.15
CA ARG A 318 10.52 23.26 -24.63
C ARG A 318 10.61 22.04 -25.55
N GLU A 319 11.56 22.02 -26.48
CA GLU A 319 11.74 20.90 -27.41
C GLU A 319 12.18 19.62 -26.68
N ALA A 320 13.15 19.73 -25.77
CA ALA A 320 13.59 18.62 -24.93
C ALA A 320 12.46 18.13 -24.01
N ALA A 321 11.66 19.04 -23.44
CA ALA A 321 10.50 18.69 -22.65
C ALA A 321 9.50 17.84 -23.46
N LEU A 322 9.23 18.22 -24.71
CA LEU A 322 8.31 17.49 -25.58
C LEU A 322 8.78 16.05 -25.82
N VAL A 323 10.07 15.82 -26.07
CA VAL A 323 10.63 14.47 -26.23
C VAL A 323 10.34 13.59 -25.01
N HIS A 324 10.52 14.13 -23.80
CA HIS A 324 10.27 13.36 -22.58
C HIS A 324 8.77 13.18 -22.30
N TYR A 325 7.92 14.16 -22.60
CA TYR A 325 6.47 13.98 -22.54
C TYR A 325 5.97 12.90 -23.51
N GLU A 326 6.47 12.89 -24.75
CA GLU A 326 6.15 11.86 -25.73
C GLU A 326 6.63 10.48 -25.28
N ALA A 327 7.81 10.38 -24.69
CA ALA A 327 8.30 9.14 -24.11
C ALA A 327 7.41 8.65 -22.95
N ALA A 328 6.95 9.56 -22.06
CA ALA A 328 6.00 9.21 -21.00
C ALA A 328 4.69 8.65 -21.57
N LEU A 329 4.14 9.29 -22.60
CA LEU A 329 2.90 8.86 -23.27
C LEU A 329 3.09 7.61 -24.15
N GLY A 330 4.30 7.34 -24.61
CA GLY A 330 4.66 6.10 -25.29
C GLY A 330 4.72 4.90 -24.34
N LEU A 331 5.20 5.11 -23.11
CA LEU A 331 5.22 4.12 -22.04
C LEU A 331 3.83 3.89 -21.44
N ASP A 332 3.07 4.97 -21.22
CA ASP A 332 1.69 4.93 -20.72
C ASP A 332 0.79 5.94 -21.48
N PRO A 333 0.04 5.48 -22.50
CA PRO A 333 -0.86 6.33 -23.29
C PRO A 333 -2.03 6.95 -22.50
N GLN A 334 -2.30 6.46 -21.28
CA GLN A 334 -3.36 6.93 -20.39
C GLN A 334 -2.82 7.77 -19.23
N HIS A 335 -1.53 8.10 -19.20
CA HIS A 335 -0.96 8.90 -18.13
C HIS A 335 -1.55 10.32 -18.10
N THR A 336 -2.57 10.55 -17.26
CA THR A 336 -3.33 11.81 -17.21
C THR A 336 -2.45 13.04 -17.02
N VAL A 337 -1.52 13.01 -16.06
CA VAL A 337 -0.63 14.15 -15.80
C VAL A 337 0.25 14.50 -17.01
N ALA A 338 0.81 13.50 -17.70
CA ALA A 338 1.59 13.73 -18.92
C ALA A 338 0.73 14.27 -20.06
N LEU A 339 -0.52 13.80 -20.22
CA LEU A 339 -1.46 14.34 -21.20
C LEU A 339 -1.74 15.83 -20.94
N VAL A 340 -2.02 16.18 -19.68
CA VAL A 340 -2.32 17.57 -19.26
C VAL A 340 -1.10 18.46 -19.45
N ASN A 341 0.09 18.03 -19.02
CA ASN A 341 1.31 18.81 -19.15
C ASN A 341 1.72 19.01 -20.61
N THR A 342 1.58 17.97 -21.45
CA THR A 342 1.80 18.07 -22.90
C THR A 342 0.79 19.03 -23.54
N ALA A 343 -0.49 18.99 -23.13
CA ALA A 343 -1.53 19.89 -23.62
C ALA A 343 -1.23 21.35 -23.26
N ALA A 344 -0.75 21.60 -22.04
CA ALA A 344 -0.33 22.92 -21.58
C ALA A 344 0.88 23.42 -22.40
N LEU A 345 1.88 22.56 -22.65
CA LEU A 345 3.01 22.90 -23.52
C LEU A 345 2.54 23.23 -24.95
N MET A 346 1.68 22.41 -25.55
CA MET A 346 1.12 22.64 -26.88
C MET A 346 0.31 23.94 -26.96
N THR A 347 -0.41 24.29 -25.90
CA THR A 347 -1.13 25.57 -25.79
C THR A 347 -0.13 26.74 -25.83
N SER A 348 0.98 26.65 -25.09
CA SER A 348 2.03 27.67 -25.10
C SER A 348 2.77 27.80 -26.44
N LEU A 349 2.74 26.75 -27.26
CA LEU A 349 3.29 26.72 -28.62
C LEU A 349 2.24 27.08 -29.70
N HIS A 350 1.03 27.51 -29.29
CA HIS A 350 -0.11 27.79 -30.18
C HIS A 350 -0.60 26.60 -31.02
N HIS A 351 -0.21 25.37 -30.69
CA HIS A 351 -0.70 24.13 -31.29
C HIS A 351 -2.06 23.73 -30.67
N ASN A 352 -3.04 24.63 -30.73
CA ASN A 352 -4.29 24.57 -29.98
C ASN A 352 -5.15 23.34 -30.30
N THR A 353 -5.20 22.91 -31.57
CA THR A 353 -5.93 21.69 -31.97
C THR A 353 -5.34 20.44 -31.35
N GLN A 354 -4.00 20.38 -31.19
CA GLN A 354 -3.36 19.25 -30.52
C GLN A 354 -3.60 19.29 -29.01
N ALA A 355 -3.48 20.48 -28.40
CA ALA A 355 -3.77 20.69 -26.99
C ALA A 355 -5.21 20.27 -26.63
N GLU A 356 -6.20 20.66 -27.42
CA GLU A 356 -7.60 20.29 -27.22
C GLU A 356 -7.79 18.76 -27.21
N ARG A 357 -7.17 18.06 -28.18
CA ARG A 357 -7.24 16.58 -28.23
C ARG A 357 -6.64 15.94 -26.99
N LEU A 358 -5.52 16.46 -26.49
CA LEU A 358 -4.85 15.94 -25.29
C LEU A 358 -5.67 16.19 -24.03
N TYR A 359 -6.24 17.39 -23.85
CA TYR A 359 -7.15 17.67 -22.73
C TYR A 359 -8.40 16.79 -22.75
N LYS A 360 -9.03 16.61 -23.91
CA LYS A 360 -10.18 15.71 -24.06
C LYS A 360 -9.83 14.26 -23.74
N ARG A 361 -8.65 13.78 -24.16
CA ARG A 361 -8.14 12.46 -23.79
C ARG A 361 -7.92 12.33 -22.29
N ALA A 362 -7.30 13.33 -21.65
CA ALA A 362 -7.08 13.34 -20.20
C ALA A 362 -8.41 13.21 -19.44
N LEU A 363 -9.42 14.01 -19.81
CA LEU A 363 -10.77 13.97 -19.22
C LEU A 363 -11.51 12.64 -19.45
N ALA A 364 -11.22 11.95 -20.56
CA ALA A 364 -11.80 10.64 -20.84
C ALA A 364 -11.18 9.52 -20.01
N VAL A 365 -9.90 9.65 -19.62
CA VAL A 365 -9.23 8.70 -18.72
C VAL A 365 -9.63 8.96 -17.27
N SER A 366 -9.47 10.19 -16.82
CA SER A 366 -9.77 10.64 -15.47
C SER A 366 -10.45 11.99 -15.56
N TRP A 367 -11.72 12.03 -15.16
CA TRP A 367 -12.43 13.29 -15.12
C TRP A 367 -11.92 14.13 -13.94
N GLU A 368 -11.29 15.26 -14.27
CA GLU A 368 -10.71 16.20 -13.31
C GLU A 368 -11.15 17.61 -13.66
N ALA A 369 -11.71 18.31 -12.67
CA ALA A 369 -12.27 19.64 -12.84
C ALA A 369 -11.22 20.68 -13.28
N GLU A 370 -9.98 20.55 -12.80
CA GLU A 370 -8.82 21.37 -13.17
C GLU A 370 -8.50 21.25 -14.67
N VAL A 371 -8.60 20.02 -15.20
CA VAL A 371 -8.36 19.74 -16.62
C VAL A 371 -9.48 20.33 -17.47
N GLY A 372 -10.73 20.22 -16.99
CA GLY A 372 -11.88 20.87 -17.62
C GLY A 372 -11.77 22.40 -17.64
N GLU A 373 -11.29 23.00 -16.56
CA GLU A 373 -11.01 24.44 -16.50
C GLU A 373 -9.89 24.85 -17.46
N SER A 374 -8.82 24.04 -17.56
CA SER A 374 -7.72 24.27 -18.49
C SER A 374 -8.18 24.21 -19.96
N LEU A 375 -9.07 23.26 -20.28
CA LEU A 375 -9.71 23.18 -21.59
C LEU A 375 -10.62 24.39 -21.86
N GLY A 376 -11.40 24.84 -20.87
CA GLY A 376 -12.19 26.06 -20.98
C GLY A 376 -11.34 27.29 -21.25
N LYS A 377 -10.20 27.44 -20.56
CA LYS A 377 -9.22 28.51 -20.79
C LYS A 377 -8.59 28.44 -22.19
N LEU A 378 -8.30 27.24 -22.71
CA LEU A 378 -7.86 27.06 -24.10
C LEU A 378 -8.90 27.58 -25.10
N TYR A 379 -10.19 27.30 -24.88
CA TYR A 379 -11.26 27.80 -25.73
C TYR A 379 -11.41 29.32 -25.66
N LEU A 380 -11.25 29.92 -24.48
CA LEU A 380 -11.21 31.37 -24.34
C LEU A 380 -10.07 32.00 -25.14
N ASN A 381 -8.87 31.45 -25.00
CA ASN A 381 -7.69 31.95 -25.70
C ASN A 381 -7.77 31.81 -27.23
N THR A 382 -8.66 30.95 -27.73
CA THR A 382 -8.90 30.73 -29.16
C THR A 382 -10.17 31.42 -29.68
N GLY A 383 -10.87 32.20 -28.83
CA GLY A 383 -12.10 32.92 -29.20
C GLY A 383 -13.34 32.03 -29.30
N ARG A 384 -13.25 30.75 -28.93
CA ARG A 384 -14.37 29.79 -28.95
C ARG A 384 -15.22 29.93 -27.69
N LEU A 385 -15.92 31.05 -27.57
CA LEU A 385 -16.65 31.44 -26.36
C LEU A 385 -17.76 30.44 -25.98
N GLU A 386 -18.48 29.90 -26.96
CA GLU A 386 -19.54 28.91 -26.70
C GLU A 386 -18.98 27.62 -26.09
N ASP A 387 -17.87 27.12 -26.64
CA ASP A 387 -17.19 25.93 -26.12
C ASP A 387 -16.60 26.18 -24.73
N ALA A 388 -16.06 27.38 -24.47
CA ALA A 388 -15.58 27.78 -23.15
C ALA A 388 -16.70 27.78 -22.11
N VAL A 389 -17.85 28.38 -22.45
CA VAL A 389 -19.06 28.38 -21.60
C VAL A 389 -19.52 26.95 -21.31
N ALA A 390 -19.54 26.09 -22.33
CA ALA A 390 -19.90 24.69 -22.16
C ALA A 390 -18.94 23.97 -21.21
N ALA A 391 -17.63 24.10 -21.41
CA ALA A 391 -16.61 23.47 -20.57
C ALA A 391 -16.72 23.90 -19.10
N PHE A 392 -16.82 25.21 -18.83
CA PHE A 392 -16.98 25.71 -17.46
C PHE A 392 -18.31 25.29 -16.83
N THR A 393 -19.39 25.22 -17.61
CA THR A 393 -20.70 24.75 -17.13
C THR A 393 -20.62 23.27 -16.74
N THR A 394 -19.93 22.43 -17.52
CA THR A 394 -19.71 21.01 -17.17
C THR A 394 -18.95 20.90 -15.85
N VAL A 395 -17.86 21.65 -15.66
CA VAL A 395 -17.08 21.64 -14.42
C VAL A 395 -17.94 22.03 -13.21
N LEU A 396 -18.74 23.10 -13.32
CA LEU A 396 -19.61 23.56 -12.24
C LEU A 396 -20.82 22.64 -11.97
N THR A 397 -21.23 21.85 -12.95
CA THR A 397 -22.27 20.84 -12.75
C THR A 397 -21.81 19.76 -11.77
N HIS A 398 -20.54 19.36 -11.87
CA HIS A 398 -19.92 18.38 -10.97
C HIS A 398 -19.37 19.02 -9.68
N HIS A 399 -18.86 20.25 -9.73
CA HIS A 399 -18.36 21.00 -8.57
C HIS A 399 -18.93 22.41 -8.49
N PRO A 400 -20.15 22.58 -7.96
CA PRO A 400 -20.84 23.87 -7.95
C PRO A 400 -20.16 24.95 -7.09
N HIS A 401 -19.28 24.55 -6.17
CA HIS A 401 -18.60 25.45 -5.24
C HIS A 401 -17.27 26.02 -5.76
N ARG A 402 -16.82 25.67 -6.98
CA ARG A 402 -15.57 26.21 -7.53
C ARG A 402 -15.71 27.67 -7.95
N LEU A 403 -15.23 28.56 -7.08
CA LEU A 403 -15.25 30.01 -7.31
C LEU A 403 -14.47 30.43 -8.55
N SER A 404 -13.27 29.87 -8.79
CA SER A 404 -12.43 30.19 -9.95
C SER A 404 -13.18 29.97 -11.26
N THR A 405 -13.75 28.77 -11.43
CA THR A 405 -14.49 28.39 -12.62
C THR A 405 -15.78 29.22 -12.78
N ARG A 406 -16.44 29.57 -11.67
CA ARG A 406 -17.65 30.40 -11.68
C ARG A 406 -17.36 31.83 -12.11
N VAL A 407 -16.28 32.44 -11.61
CA VAL A 407 -15.79 33.74 -12.08
C VAL A 407 -15.55 33.66 -13.58
N CYS A 408 -14.87 32.60 -14.02
CA CYS A 408 -14.55 32.42 -15.42
C CYS A 408 -15.78 32.31 -16.33
N LEU A 409 -16.78 31.53 -15.93
CA LEU A 409 -18.04 31.39 -16.66
C LEU A 409 -18.77 32.74 -16.79
N VAL A 410 -18.88 33.50 -15.70
CA VAL A 410 -19.57 34.80 -15.69
C VAL A 410 -18.85 35.80 -16.58
N SER A 411 -17.53 35.91 -16.45
CA SER A 411 -16.71 36.81 -17.28
C SER A 411 -16.79 36.47 -18.77
N THR A 412 -16.81 35.18 -19.10
CA THR A 412 -16.98 34.71 -20.48
C THR A 412 -18.34 35.12 -21.05
N ARG A 413 -19.43 34.96 -20.28
CA ARG A 413 -20.78 35.34 -20.70
C ARG A 413 -20.98 36.84 -20.85
N GLN A 414 -20.25 37.64 -20.08
CA GLN A 414 -20.28 39.11 -20.14
C GLN A 414 -19.41 39.70 -21.26
N GLY A 415 -18.76 38.86 -22.08
CA GLY A 415 -17.88 39.33 -23.15
C GLY A 415 -16.58 39.95 -22.64
N ASN A 416 -16.17 39.65 -21.41
CA ASN A 416 -14.93 40.15 -20.81
C ASN A 416 -13.99 39.00 -20.43
N PRO A 417 -13.47 38.24 -21.41
CA PRO A 417 -12.71 37.01 -21.17
C PRO A 417 -11.35 37.25 -20.50
N HIS A 418 -10.83 38.50 -20.50
CA HIS A 418 -9.54 38.84 -19.89
C HIS A 418 -9.49 38.58 -18.37
N VAL A 419 -10.64 38.58 -17.69
CA VAL A 419 -10.74 38.29 -16.25
C VAL A 419 -10.40 36.83 -15.92
N CYS A 420 -10.52 35.91 -16.88
CA CYS A 420 -10.06 34.52 -16.73
C CYS A 420 -8.55 34.33 -16.87
N CYS A 421 -7.87 35.28 -17.52
CA CYS A 421 -6.44 35.18 -17.82
C CYS A 421 -5.56 35.76 -16.73
N VAL A 422 -6.14 36.50 -15.77
CA VAL A 422 -5.46 36.93 -14.56
C VAL A 422 -5.62 35.81 -13.55
N GLU A 423 -4.52 35.16 -13.15
CA GLU A 423 -4.50 34.36 -11.92
C GLU A 423 -5.01 35.26 -10.80
N VAL A 424 -6.27 35.06 -10.39
CA VAL A 424 -6.79 35.73 -9.22
C VAL A 424 -6.01 35.15 -8.04
N LEU A 425 -4.92 35.83 -7.68
CA LEU A 425 -4.19 35.70 -6.43
C LEU A 425 -5.16 36.00 -5.27
N ILE A 426 -6.03 35.06 -4.95
CA ILE A 426 -6.67 35.02 -3.65
C ILE A 426 -5.69 34.25 -2.77
N ARG A 427 -4.86 35.02 -2.04
CA ARG A 427 -4.03 34.53 -0.94
C ARG A 427 -4.89 33.98 0.19
#